data_AF-A0A645FY61-F1
#
_entry.id   AF-A0A645FY61-F1
#
_cell.length_a   1.000
_cell.length_b   1.000
_cell.length_c   1.000
_cell.angle_alpha   90.00
_cell.angle_beta   90.00
_cell.angle_gamma   90.00
#
_symmetry.space_group_name_H-M   'P 1'
#
loop_
_entity.id
_entity.type
_entity.pdbx_description
1 polymer ?
#
loop_
_entity_poly.entity_id
_entity_poly.type
_entity_poly.pdbx_seq_one_letter_code
_entity_poly.pdbx_strand_id
1 'polypeptide(L)'
;MIAQLEGAHYVERVSVDTVPNVAKTKQAIKKAFQNAIAGKGYNLVEVLSICPTNWGLNPQESMDWLRNNMIPFYELGVKKDKDAQVKEAK
;
A
#
# COMPACT_ATOMS: atom_id res chain seq x y z
N MET A 1 3.03 2.55 -14.80
CA MET A 1 2.48 2.49 -13.42
C MET A 1 1.59 1.26 -13.30
N ILE A 2 1.82 0.34 -12.36
CA ILE A 2 1.12 -0.97 -12.28
C ILE A 2 -0.41 -0.82 -12.22
N ALA A 3 -0.92 0.22 -11.57
CA ALA A 3 -2.35 0.53 -11.54
C ALA A 3 -2.98 0.75 -12.93
N GLN A 4 -2.21 1.22 -13.92
CA GLN A 4 -2.72 1.48 -15.27
C GLN A 4 -2.87 0.19 -16.10
N LEU A 5 -2.29 -0.93 -15.66
CA LEU A 5 -2.39 -2.20 -16.38
C LEU A 5 -3.82 -2.75 -16.31
N GLU A 6 -4.38 -3.17 -17.44
CA GLU A 6 -5.74 -3.73 -17.52
C GLU A 6 -5.91 -4.93 -16.59
N GLY A 7 -4.91 -5.82 -16.55
CA GLY A 7 -4.90 -7.03 -15.72
C GLY A 7 -4.73 -6.79 -14.22
N ALA A 8 -4.38 -5.58 -13.78
CA ALA A 8 -4.36 -5.24 -12.36
C ALA A 8 -5.79 -5.05 -11.84
N HIS A 9 -6.16 -5.77 -10.78
CA HIS A 9 -7.46 -5.69 -10.12
C HIS A 9 -7.42 -4.77 -8.90
N TYR A 10 -6.35 -4.85 -8.11
CA TYR A 10 -6.17 -4.06 -6.89
C TYR A 10 -4.72 -3.63 -6.73
N VAL A 11 -4.51 -2.33 -6.52
CA VAL A 11 -3.21 -1.72 -6.26
C VAL A 11 -3.38 -0.72 -5.13
N GLU A 12 -2.67 -0.92 -4.02
CA GLU A 12 -2.70 -0.01 -2.88
C GLU A 12 -1.28 0.25 -2.37
N ARG A 13 -1.03 1.49 -1.95
CA ARG A 13 0.18 1.87 -1.25
C ARG A 13 -0.12 2.13 0.21
N VAL A 14 0.62 1.46 1.08
CA VAL A 14 0.47 1.52 2.53
C VAL A 14 1.81 1.78 3.21
N SER A 15 1.78 2.02 4.51
CA SER A 15 2.97 2.18 5.33
C SER A 15 2.83 1.41 6.64
N VAL A 16 3.93 1.18 7.33
CA VAL A 16 3.98 0.59 8.67
C VAL A 16 4.57 1.56 9.71
N ASP A 17 4.51 2.86 9.43
CA ASP A 17 5.07 3.93 10.27
C ASP A 17 4.28 4.24 11.55
N THR A 18 3.03 3.78 11.62
CA THR A 18 2.14 3.95 12.79
C THR A 18 1.24 2.73 12.98
N VAL A 19 0.72 2.54 14.20
CA VAL A 19 -0.23 1.45 14.52
C VAL A 19 -1.46 1.44 13.59
N PRO A 20 -2.12 2.58 13.29
CA PRO A 20 -3.20 2.60 12.30
C PRO A 20 -2.76 2.15 10.91
N ASN A 21 -1.57 2.53 10.46
CA ASN A 21 -1.07 2.16 9.14
C ASN A 21 -0.66 0.67 9.08
N VAL A 22 -0.19 0.08 10.18
CA VAL A 22 -0.03 -1.38 10.31
C VAL A 22 -1.37 -2.11 10.15
N ALA A 23 -2.44 -1.60 10.78
CA ALA A 23 -3.77 -2.19 10.63
C ALA A 23 -4.29 -2.09 9.18
N LYS A 24 -4.09 -0.94 8.52
CA LYS A 24 -4.41 -0.77 7.08
C LYS A 24 -3.61 -1.72 6.21
N THR A 25 -2.30 -1.85 6.44
CA THR A 25 -1.42 -2.78 5.72
C THR A 25 -1.92 -4.22 5.82
N LYS A 26 -2.31 -4.67 7.01
CA LYS A 26 -2.90 -6.01 7.21
C LYS A 26 -4.18 -6.19 6.39
N GLN A 27 -5.06 -5.18 6.35
CA GLN A 27 -6.30 -5.23 5.58
C GLN A 27 -6.02 -5.28 4.07
N ALA A 28 -5.08 -4.47 3.58
CA ALA A 28 -4.70 -4.43 2.18
C ALA A 28 -4.10 -5.77 1.71
N ILE A 29 -3.19 -6.36 2.48
CA ILE A 29 -2.61 -7.67 2.20
C ILE A 29 -3.71 -8.75 2.19
N LYS A 30 -4.60 -8.75 3.19
CA LYS A 30 -5.72 -9.70 3.25
C LYS A 30 -6.61 -9.60 2.01
N LYS A 31 -6.96 -8.38 1.60
CA LYS A 31 -7.78 -8.13 0.40
C LYS A 31 -7.10 -8.62 -0.87
N ALA A 32 -5.80 -8.33 -1.05
CA ALA A 32 -5.03 -8.80 -2.20
C ALA A 32 -5.04 -10.33 -2.31
N PHE A 33 -4.85 -11.05 -1.20
CA PHE A 33 -4.94 -12.51 -1.18
C PHE A 33 -6.36 -13.02 -1.45
N GLN A 34 -7.39 -12.39 -0.87
CA GLN A 34 -8.78 -12.76 -1.16
C GLN A 34 -9.12 -12.60 -2.64
N ASN A 35 -8.64 -11.54 -3.28
CA ASN A 35 -8.81 -11.32 -4.72
C ASN A 35 -8.06 -12.36 -5.56
N ALA A 36 -6.83 -12.72 -5.16
CA ALA A 36 -6.06 -13.77 -5.82
C ALA A 36 -6.76 -15.13 -5.75
N ILE A 37 -7.25 -15.52 -4.56
CA ILE A 37 -8.00 -16.77 -4.35
C ILE A 37 -9.29 -16.78 -5.18
N ALA A 38 -9.98 -15.64 -5.29
CA ALA A 38 -11.19 -15.50 -6.08
C ALA A 38 -10.94 -15.35 -7.60
N GLY A 39 -9.69 -15.46 -8.08
CA GLY A 39 -9.36 -15.38 -9.50
C GLY A 39 -9.60 -14.02 -10.15
N LYS A 40 -9.63 -12.92 -9.36
CA LYS A 40 -10.03 -11.60 -9.85
C LYS A 40 -8.97 -10.85 -10.67
N GLY A 41 -7.76 -11.40 -10.75
CA GLY A 41 -6.63 -10.82 -11.50
C GLY A 41 -5.45 -10.45 -10.61
N TYR A 42 -4.54 -9.64 -11.16
CA TYR A 42 -3.28 -9.30 -10.49
C TYR A 42 -3.48 -8.26 -9.39
N ASN A 43 -2.80 -8.45 -8.25
CA ASN A 43 -2.87 -7.54 -7.10
C ASN A 43 -1.46 -7.11 -6.70
N LEU A 44 -1.28 -5.84 -6.32
CA LEU A 44 -0.02 -5.31 -5.80
C LEU A 44 -0.27 -4.48 -4.54
N VAL A 45 0.49 -4.76 -3.48
CA VAL A 45 0.51 -3.93 -2.26
C VAL A 45 1.92 -3.43 -2.06
N GLU A 46 2.11 -2.12 -2.22
CA GLU A 46 3.39 -1.44 -1.97
C GLU A 46 3.44 -1.02 -0.50
N VAL A 47 4.42 -1.52 0.27
CA VAL A 47 4.55 -1.21 1.70
C VAL A 47 5.78 -0.34 1.94
N LEU A 48 5.57 0.89 2.37
CA LEU A 48 6.65 1.76 2.84
C LEU A 48 7.08 1.32 4.25
N SER A 49 8.29 0.78 4.35
CA SER A 49 8.94 0.38 5.60
C SER A 49 10.31 1.02 5.71
N ILE A 50 10.70 1.38 6.93
CA ILE A 50 12.06 1.83 7.21
C ILE A 50 13.00 0.64 7.43
N CYS A 51 14.27 0.84 7.09
CA CYS A 51 15.37 -0.01 7.54
C CYS A 51 16.44 0.92 8.14
N PRO A 52 16.36 1.21 9.46
CA PRO A 52 17.22 2.22 10.09
C PRO A 52 18.71 1.93 9.89
N THR A 53 19.08 0.65 9.91
CA THR A 53 20.46 0.18 9.67
C THR A 53 21.03 0.66 8.34
N ASN A 54 20.24 0.61 7.26
CA ASN A 54 20.71 1.01 5.94
C ASN A 54 20.76 2.54 5.75
N TRP A 55 19.99 3.28 6.53
CA TRP A 55 19.95 4.75 6.45
C TRP A 55 20.96 5.42 7.39
N GLY A 56 21.62 4.66 8.28
CA GLY A 56 22.53 5.21 9.27
C GLY A 56 21.83 6.11 10.29
N LEU A 57 20.51 5.94 10.45
CA LEU A 57 19.65 6.71 11.33
C LEU A 57 19.16 5.83 12.48
N ASN A 58 18.86 6.44 13.62
CA ASN A 58 18.15 5.70 14.66
C ASN A 58 16.70 5.40 14.21
N PRO A 59 16.00 4.44 14.87
CA PRO A 59 14.64 4.07 14.46
C PRO A 59 13.64 5.24 14.47
N GLN A 60 13.75 6.15 15.44
CA GLN A 60 12.83 7.29 15.56
C GLN A 60 13.05 8.29 14.42
N GLU A 61 14.30 8.69 14.17
CA GLU A 61 14.69 9.58 13.07
C GLU A 61 14.28 9.01 11.71
N SER A 62 14.44 7.69 11.52
CA SER A 62 14.04 7.02 10.30
C SER A 62 12.53 7.15 10.04
N MET A 63 11.71 7.00 11.09
CA MET A 63 10.25 7.16 10.98
C MET A 63 9.88 8.60 10.65
N ASP A 64 10.54 9.58 11.27
CA ASP A 64 10.25 10.99 11.01
C ASP A 64 10.69 11.40 9.61
N TRP A 65 11.83 10.90 9.13
CA TRP A 65 12.28 11.09 7.75
C TRP A 65 11.31 10.49 6.74
N LEU A 66 10.83 9.26 6.99
CA LEU A 66 9.82 8.59 6.17
C LEU A 66 8.55 9.45 6.03
N ARG A 67 8.05 9.98 7.14
CA ARG A 67 6.83 10.81 7.17
C ARG A 67 7.01 12.14 6.44
N ASN A 68 8.16 12.78 6.60
CA ASN A 68 8.41 14.12 6.07
C ASN A 68 8.85 14.12 4.60
N ASN A 69 9.48 13.05 4.12
CA ASN A 69 10.10 13.03 2.79
C ASN A 69 9.49 11.96 1.88
N MET A 70 9.30 10.74 2.40
CA MET A 70 8.93 9.60 1.56
C MET A 70 7.43 9.49 1.34
N ILE A 71 6.60 9.69 2.38
CA ILE A 71 5.13 9.63 2.27
C ILE A 71 4.58 10.71 1.32
N PRO A 72 5.04 11.98 1.34
CA PRO A 72 4.56 12.99 0.41
C PRO A 72 4.90 12.67 -1.05
N PHE A 73 6.06 12.06 -1.31
CA PHE A 73 6.45 11.64 -2.66
C PHE A 73 5.73 10.36 -3.09
N TYR A 74 5.63 9.38 -2.19
CA TYR A 74 4.94 8.11 -2.41
C TYR A 74 3.60 8.11 -1.68
N GLU A 75 2.67 8.94 -2.16
CA GLU A 75 1.35 9.12 -1.54
C GLU A 75 0.67 7.77 -1.27
N LEU A 76 0.22 7.60 -0.03
CA LEU A 76 -0.51 6.41 0.42
C LEU A 76 -1.91 6.33 -0.21
N GLY A 77 -2.55 5.17 -0.05
CA GLY A 77 -3.93 4.91 -0.45
C GLY A 77 -4.06 4.05 -1.70
N VAL A 78 -5.32 3.80 -2.05
CA VAL A 78 -5.72 2.95 -3.16
C VAL A 78 -5.38 3.64 -4.48
N LYS A 79 -4.58 2.99 -5.32
CA LYS A 79 -4.24 3.44 -6.68
C LYS A 79 -5.12 2.75 -7.73
N LYS A 80 -5.67 1.57 -7.42
CA LYS A 80 -6.69 0.88 -8.21
C LYS A 80 -7.49 -0.08 -7.35
N ASP A 81 -8.81 -0.11 -7.55
CA ASP A 81 -9.69 -1.09 -6.93
C ASP A 81 -10.95 -1.28 -7.77
N LYS A 82 -10.98 -2.36 -8.56
CA LYS A 82 -12.14 -2.65 -9.42
C LYS A 82 -13.40 -3.01 -8.60
N ASP A 83 -13.27 -3.52 -7.37
CA ASP A 83 -14.44 -3.87 -6.54
C ASP A 83 -15.15 -2.61 -5.99
N ALA A 84 -14.42 -1.51 -5.78
CA ALA A 84 -14.99 -0.23 -5.36
C ALA A 84 -15.66 0.50 -6.54
N GLN A 85 -15.05 0.49 -7.72
CA GLN A 85 -15.59 1.12 -8.94
C GLN A 85 -16.95 0.52 -9.35
N VAL A 86 -17.14 -0.79 -9.17
CA VAL A 86 -18.42 -1.46 -9.46
C VAL A 86 -19.55 -1.03 -8.52
N LYS A 87 -19.23 -0.52 -7.32
CA LYS A 87 -20.25 -0.03 -6.36
C LYS A 87 -20.70 1.39 -6.66
N GLU A 88 -19.85 2.21 -7.28
CA GLU A 88 -20.18 3.61 -7.64
C GLU A 88 -20.94 3.70 -8.97
N ALA A 89 -20.80 2.69 -9.83
CA ALA A 89 -21.48 2.61 -11.13
C ALA A 89 -22.88 1.92 -11.08
N LYS A 90 -23.34 1.54 -9.89
CA LYS A 90 -24.68 0.99 -9.65
C LYS A 90 -25.50 1.96 -8.81
#